data_AF-A0A953U1R7-F1
#
_entry.id   AF-A0A953U1R7-F1
#
_cell.length_a   1.000
_cell.length_b   1.000
_cell.length_c   1.000
_cell.angle_alpha   90.00
_cell.angle_beta   90.00
_cell.angle_gamma   90.00
#
_symmetry.space_group_name_H-M   'P 1'
#
loop_
_entity.id
_entity.type
_entity.pdbx_description
1 polymer ?
#
loop_
_entity_poly.entity_id
_entity_poly.type
_entity_poly.pdbx_seq_one_letter_code
_entity_poly.pdbx_strand_id
1 'polypeptide(L)'
;MSCLITRATALFGVANFSTDFSGNAAFNQIWNTLGGDTFYNLYIDDGSGFVNSGDGSSASINITLTPGVHTYSIYGDPGLANRTWALNLFFNGDTTTPGISAVNSDGAAGTSLFADSGSTLTLAGNSVTGAGTLQFIDGFTTVTLTSYTFSDVAALDRVSPFSTSPNTILDFAGSFTLDVVATPEPASAALLGASLVFLAAYRRRRSGS
;
A
#
# COMPACT_ATOMS: atom_id res chain seq x y z
N MET A 1 -0.27 32.74 -13.19
CA MET A 1 -1.26 31.76 -12.71
C MET A 1 -0.75 30.39 -13.15
N SER A 2 0.06 29.75 -12.30
CA SER A 2 0.59 28.42 -12.62
C SER A 2 -0.50 27.41 -12.28
N CYS A 3 -1.04 26.73 -13.28
CA CYS A 3 -1.92 25.59 -13.07
C CYS A 3 -1.05 24.49 -12.44
N LEU A 4 -1.23 24.24 -11.15
CA LEU A 4 -0.67 23.05 -10.50
C LEU A 4 -1.39 21.85 -11.11
N ILE A 5 -0.68 21.08 -11.91
CA ILE A 5 -1.15 19.75 -12.34
C ILE A 5 -0.97 18.85 -11.12
N THR A 6 -2.07 18.52 -10.45
CA THR A 6 -2.05 17.51 -9.39
C THR A 6 -1.75 16.16 -10.03
N ARG A 7 -0.60 15.56 -9.70
CA ARG A 7 -0.30 14.18 -10.11
C ARG A 7 -1.15 13.24 -9.26
N ALA A 8 -1.74 12.22 -9.88
CA ALA A 8 -2.48 11.20 -9.14
C ALA A 8 -1.51 10.36 -8.29
N THR A 9 -1.88 10.13 -7.02
CA THR A 9 -1.16 9.21 -6.15
C THR A 9 -1.41 7.78 -6.61
N ALA A 10 -0.35 6.99 -6.76
CA ALA A 10 -0.46 5.62 -7.25
C ALA A 10 0.35 4.65 -6.39
N LEU A 11 -0.23 3.47 -6.12
CA LEU A 11 0.50 2.32 -5.62
C LEU A 11 1.25 1.69 -6.80
N PHE A 12 2.57 1.75 -6.74
CA PHE A 12 3.48 1.40 -7.83
C PHE A 12 4.19 0.06 -7.60
N GLY A 13 4.27 -0.40 -6.37
CA GLY A 13 4.83 -1.71 -6.09
C GLY A 13 4.51 -2.20 -4.70
N VAL A 14 4.60 -3.51 -4.54
CA VAL A 14 4.46 -4.19 -3.26
C VAL A 14 5.58 -5.21 -3.15
N ALA A 15 6.26 -5.25 -2.00
CA ALA A 15 7.14 -6.34 -1.61
C ALA A 15 6.63 -6.93 -0.30
N ASN A 16 6.39 -8.24 -0.30
CA ASN A 16 5.99 -9.01 0.87
C ASN A 16 7.09 -10.02 1.18
N PHE A 17 7.54 -10.06 2.43
CA PHE A 17 8.71 -10.87 2.77
C PHE A 17 8.67 -11.37 4.20
N SER A 18 9.39 -12.46 4.46
CA SER A 18 9.58 -13.00 5.79
C SER A 18 10.47 -12.10 6.63
N THR A 19 10.16 -11.96 7.91
CA THR A 19 10.95 -11.16 8.86
C THR A 19 11.32 -11.96 10.10
N ASP A 20 12.31 -11.47 10.85
CA ASP A 20 12.49 -11.81 12.26
C ASP A 20 11.47 -11.08 13.15
N PHE A 21 11.47 -11.38 14.46
CA PHE A 21 10.56 -10.72 15.42
C PHE A 21 10.82 -9.22 15.63
N SER A 22 11.92 -8.68 15.08
CA SER A 22 12.23 -7.25 15.14
C SER A 22 11.83 -6.51 13.85
N GLY A 23 11.20 -7.18 12.89
CA GLY A 23 10.81 -6.60 11.60
C GLY A 23 11.93 -6.61 10.55
N ASN A 24 13.11 -7.17 10.83
CA ASN A 24 14.15 -7.22 9.82
C ASN A 24 13.85 -8.32 8.80
N ALA A 25 14.07 -8.04 7.53
CA ALA A 25 14.02 -9.04 6.47
C ALA A 25 14.95 -10.21 6.82
N ALA A 26 14.39 -11.40 6.87
CA ALA A 26 15.07 -12.62 7.29
C ALA A 26 14.48 -13.83 6.55
N PHE A 27 15.16 -14.98 6.62
CA PHE A 27 14.67 -16.26 6.09
C PHE A 27 14.48 -16.35 4.56
N ASN A 28 14.88 -15.33 3.81
CA ASN A 28 14.98 -15.31 2.34
C ASN A 28 13.69 -15.67 1.58
N GLN A 29 12.51 -15.36 2.13
CA GLN A 29 11.25 -15.48 1.40
C GLN A 29 10.76 -14.09 1.01
N ILE A 30 10.64 -13.86 -0.29
CA ILE A 30 10.28 -12.57 -0.85
C ILE A 30 9.38 -12.84 -2.06
N TRP A 31 8.26 -12.13 -2.09
CA TRP A 31 7.43 -11.96 -3.27
C TRP A 31 7.27 -10.48 -3.55
N ASN A 32 7.35 -10.08 -4.81
CA ASN A 32 7.21 -8.68 -5.20
C ASN A 32 6.37 -8.52 -6.46
N THR A 33 5.95 -7.29 -6.74
CA THR A 33 5.28 -6.94 -8.01
C THR A 33 6.31 -6.47 -9.05
N LEU A 34 7.46 -7.13 -9.15
CA LEU A 34 8.51 -6.81 -10.11
C LEU A 34 8.85 -8.06 -10.94
N GLY A 35 8.31 -8.13 -12.16
CA GLY A 35 8.57 -9.27 -13.03
C GLY A 35 9.96 -9.24 -13.66
N GLY A 36 10.48 -10.42 -13.97
CA GLY A 36 11.73 -10.60 -14.70
C GLY A 36 12.97 -10.42 -13.83
N ASP A 37 12.80 -10.48 -12.50
CA ASP A 37 13.89 -10.49 -11.53
C ASP A 37 14.13 -11.92 -10.98
N THR A 38 14.85 -12.03 -9.86
CA THR A 38 15.17 -13.32 -9.24
C THR A 38 14.20 -13.76 -8.15
N PHE A 39 13.19 -12.96 -7.85
CA PHE A 39 12.20 -13.23 -6.81
C PHE A 39 10.91 -13.78 -7.43
N TYR A 40 10.08 -14.39 -6.60
CA TYR A 40 8.78 -14.86 -7.05
C TYR A 40 7.78 -13.70 -7.11
N ASN A 41 6.79 -13.80 -8.00
CA ASN A 41 5.82 -12.72 -8.13
C ASN A 41 4.78 -12.75 -7.01
N LEU A 42 4.44 -11.57 -6.51
CA LEU A 42 3.27 -11.32 -5.67
C LEU A 42 2.13 -10.90 -6.58
N TYR A 43 1.06 -11.69 -6.61
CA TYR A 43 -0.14 -11.37 -7.36
C TYR A 43 -1.17 -10.68 -6.49
N ILE A 44 -1.79 -9.64 -7.02
CA ILE A 44 -2.76 -8.79 -6.32
C ILE A 44 -4.12 -8.93 -7.00
N ASP A 45 -5.17 -9.11 -6.21
CA ASP A 45 -6.56 -9.16 -6.65
C ASP A 45 -7.35 -8.06 -5.94
N ASP A 46 -8.05 -7.22 -6.69
CA ASP A 46 -8.82 -6.08 -6.16
C ASP A 46 -10.31 -6.42 -5.88
N GLY A 47 -10.68 -7.70 -5.98
CA GLY A 47 -12.04 -8.19 -5.85
C GLY A 47 -12.79 -8.29 -7.18
N SER A 48 -12.29 -7.65 -8.25
CA SER A 48 -12.77 -7.82 -9.62
C SER A 48 -11.90 -8.79 -10.45
N GLY A 49 -10.71 -9.12 -9.95
CA GLY A 49 -9.76 -10.03 -10.56
C GLY A 49 -8.31 -9.61 -10.29
N PHE A 50 -7.36 -10.36 -10.84
CA PHE A 50 -5.95 -10.04 -10.71
C PHE A 50 -5.59 -8.75 -11.47
N VAL A 51 -4.90 -7.82 -10.79
CA VAL A 51 -4.45 -6.55 -11.37
C VAL A 51 -3.06 -6.65 -12.01
N ASN A 52 -2.34 -7.74 -11.76
CA ASN A 52 -1.07 -8.09 -12.38
C ASN A 52 -1.02 -9.58 -12.75
N SER A 53 -0.16 -9.96 -13.69
CA SER A 53 -0.03 -11.35 -14.17
C SER A 53 1.33 -11.65 -14.82
N GLY A 54 1.66 -12.93 -14.96
CA GLY A 54 2.91 -13.38 -15.58
C GLY A 54 4.15 -12.94 -14.80
N ASP A 55 5.30 -12.91 -15.49
CA ASP A 55 6.62 -12.65 -14.92
C ASP A 55 7.42 -11.61 -15.72
N GLY A 56 6.72 -10.79 -16.51
CA GLY A 56 7.33 -9.70 -17.27
C GLY A 56 6.86 -8.34 -16.74
N SER A 57 6.77 -7.37 -17.65
CA SER A 57 6.19 -6.06 -17.34
C SER A 57 4.75 -6.12 -16.82
N SER A 58 4.02 -7.21 -17.09
CA SER A 58 2.65 -7.42 -16.61
C SER A 58 2.58 -7.81 -15.12
N ALA A 59 3.69 -8.19 -14.50
CA ALA A 59 3.74 -8.44 -13.06
C ALA A 59 3.81 -7.12 -12.26
N SER A 60 4.25 -6.04 -12.89
CA SER A 60 4.27 -4.71 -12.30
C SER A 60 2.87 -4.10 -12.21
N ILE A 61 2.66 -3.31 -11.15
CA ILE A 61 1.41 -2.61 -10.90
C ILE A 61 1.58 -1.10 -11.05
N ASN A 62 0.50 -0.41 -11.35
CA ASN A 62 0.41 1.05 -11.25
C ASN A 62 -1.05 1.42 -10.97
N ILE A 63 -1.46 1.23 -9.72
CA ILE A 63 -2.85 1.37 -9.29
C ILE A 63 -3.07 2.80 -8.83
N THR A 64 -3.91 3.54 -9.54
CA THR A 64 -4.29 4.89 -9.12
C THR A 64 -5.15 4.81 -7.86
N LEU A 65 -4.77 5.56 -6.82
CA LEU A 65 -5.47 5.59 -5.55
C LEU A 65 -6.42 6.80 -5.51
N THR A 66 -7.72 6.52 -5.60
CA THR A 66 -8.77 7.53 -5.40
C THR A 66 -9.16 7.62 -3.92
N PRO A 67 -9.75 8.72 -3.46
CA PRO A 67 -10.26 8.80 -2.09
C PRO A 67 -11.26 7.68 -1.77
N GLY A 68 -11.10 7.03 -0.62
CA GLY A 68 -11.88 5.89 -0.20
C GLY A 68 -11.04 4.76 0.39
N VAL A 69 -11.73 3.68 0.77
CA VAL A 69 -11.12 2.47 1.33
C VAL A 69 -10.94 1.43 0.23
N HIS A 70 -9.70 0.96 0.04
CA HIS A 70 -9.32 -0.04 -0.95
C HIS A 70 -8.76 -1.26 -0.23
N THR A 71 -9.31 -2.45 -0.49
CA THR A 71 -8.78 -3.71 0.06
C THR A 71 -8.32 -4.59 -1.08
N TYR A 72 -7.10 -5.08 -0.98
CA TYR A 72 -6.48 -5.94 -1.97
C TYR A 72 -6.16 -7.29 -1.32
N SER A 73 -6.50 -8.38 -2.02
CA SER A 73 -5.99 -9.71 -1.67
C SER A 73 -4.63 -9.90 -2.33
N ILE A 74 -3.72 -10.57 -1.64
CA ILE A 74 -2.37 -10.86 -2.13
C ILE A 74 -2.08 -12.35 -2.07
N TYR A 75 -1.34 -12.85 -3.06
CA TYR A 75 -1.04 -14.26 -3.25
C TYR A 75 0.44 -14.44 -3.63
N GLY A 76 1.11 -15.38 -2.98
CA GLY A 76 2.49 -15.76 -3.28
C GLY A 76 2.68 -17.27 -3.27
N ASP A 77 3.47 -17.77 -4.21
CA ASP A 77 3.93 -19.15 -4.31
C ASP A 77 5.38 -19.15 -4.82
N PRO A 78 6.25 -20.10 -4.43
CA PRO A 78 6.16 -20.96 -3.26
C PRO A 78 6.77 -20.31 -2.02
N GLY A 79 6.60 -20.95 -0.88
CA GLY A 79 7.22 -20.52 0.37
C GLY A 79 7.24 -21.60 1.44
N LEU A 80 7.76 -21.23 2.60
CA LEU A 80 7.81 -22.02 3.83
C LEU A 80 7.07 -21.24 4.92
N ALA A 81 6.34 -21.96 5.77
CA ALA A 81 5.60 -21.34 6.87
C ALA A 81 6.53 -20.47 7.74
N ASN A 82 6.09 -19.25 8.04
CA ASN A 82 6.77 -18.32 8.93
C ASN A 82 5.76 -17.62 9.85
N ARG A 83 6.23 -17.17 11.02
CA ARG A 83 5.39 -16.56 12.06
C ARG A 83 5.24 -15.05 11.89
N THR A 84 6.11 -14.43 11.09
CA THR A 84 6.26 -12.99 10.96
C THR A 84 6.49 -12.62 9.49
N TRP A 85 5.69 -11.68 9.01
CA TRP A 85 5.72 -11.20 7.63
C TRP A 85 5.71 -9.68 7.63
N ALA A 86 6.35 -9.07 6.65
CA ALA A 86 6.31 -7.65 6.44
C ALA A 86 5.94 -7.28 5.00
N LEU A 87 5.43 -6.07 4.88
CA LEU A 87 4.90 -5.46 3.67
C LEU A 87 5.57 -4.10 3.48
N ASN A 88 6.21 -3.92 2.33
CA ASN A 88 6.66 -2.63 1.85
C ASN A 88 5.78 -2.18 0.68
N LEU A 89 5.24 -0.97 0.79
CA LEU A 89 4.44 -0.34 -0.26
C LEU A 89 5.24 0.79 -0.90
N PHE A 90 5.32 0.72 -2.22
CA PHE A 90 6.06 1.64 -3.06
C PHE A 90 5.05 2.49 -3.82
N PHE A 91 5.24 3.80 -3.76
CA PHE A 91 4.31 4.73 -4.37
C PHE A 91 4.99 5.44 -5.52
N ASN A 92 4.18 5.92 -6.46
CA ASN A 92 4.53 7.11 -7.18
C ASN A 92 5.78 7.00 -8.10
N GLY A 93 6.14 5.77 -8.46
CA GLY A 93 7.29 5.41 -9.29
C GLY A 93 8.59 5.12 -8.53
N ASP A 94 8.63 5.33 -7.21
CA ASP A 94 9.80 5.01 -6.40
C ASP A 94 9.80 3.52 -6.04
N THR A 95 10.82 2.79 -6.48
CA THR A 95 10.99 1.34 -6.22
C THR A 95 12.10 1.06 -5.21
N THR A 96 12.75 2.10 -4.71
CA THR A 96 13.95 2.04 -3.87
C THR A 96 13.71 2.48 -2.43
N THR A 97 12.72 3.35 -2.21
CA THR A 97 12.33 3.81 -0.87
C THR A 97 10.87 3.42 -0.61
N PRO A 98 10.58 2.55 0.38
CA PRO A 98 9.19 2.26 0.73
C PRO A 98 8.53 3.52 1.32
N GLY A 99 7.31 3.81 0.90
CA GLY A 99 6.52 4.91 1.48
C GLY A 99 5.76 4.47 2.74
N ILE A 100 5.44 3.18 2.84
CA ILE A 100 4.88 2.53 4.02
C ILE A 100 5.61 1.21 4.21
N SER A 101 5.96 0.89 5.45
CA SER A 101 6.52 -0.38 5.87
C SER A 101 5.76 -0.87 7.09
N ALA A 102 5.28 -2.11 7.04
CA ALA A 102 4.52 -2.69 8.12
C ALA A 102 4.93 -4.13 8.38
N VAL A 103 4.84 -4.53 9.65
CA VAL A 103 5.01 -5.92 10.08
C VAL A 103 3.70 -6.44 10.65
N ASN A 104 3.40 -7.69 10.32
CA ASN A 104 2.41 -8.49 11.02
C ASN A 104 3.17 -9.54 11.84
N SER A 105 3.06 -9.40 13.17
CA SER A 105 3.62 -10.34 14.13
C SER A 105 2.51 -11.07 14.86
N ASP A 106 2.29 -12.33 14.47
CA ASP A 106 1.76 -13.48 15.23
C ASP A 106 0.84 -14.33 14.34
N GLY A 107 1.28 -15.56 14.06
CA GLY A 107 0.49 -16.64 13.45
C GLY A 107 -0.70 -17.13 14.30
N ALA A 108 -1.38 -16.24 15.01
CA ALA A 108 -2.62 -16.49 15.73
C ALA A 108 -3.53 -15.28 15.57
N ALA A 109 -4.54 -15.40 14.70
CA ALA A 109 -5.73 -14.55 14.56
C ALA A 109 -5.73 -13.26 15.43
N GLY A 110 -4.91 -12.27 15.05
CA GLY A 110 -4.67 -11.07 15.84
C GLY A 110 -4.09 -9.97 14.98
N THR A 111 -4.87 -8.91 14.78
CA THR A 111 -4.74 -7.82 13.79
C THR A 111 -3.68 -6.77 14.15
N SER A 112 -2.57 -7.15 14.77
CA SER A 112 -1.59 -6.19 15.28
C SER A 112 -0.70 -5.68 14.15
N LEU A 113 -1.14 -4.60 13.51
CA LEU A 113 -0.41 -3.88 12.47
C LEU A 113 0.57 -2.88 13.10
N PHE A 114 1.87 -3.05 12.85
CA PHE A 114 2.89 -2.12 13.34
C PHE A 114 3.68 -1.52 12.19
N ALA A 115 4.01 -0.23 12.32
CA ALA A 115 4.98 0.40 11.44
C ALA A 115 6.36 -0.25 11.63
N ASP A 116 7.04 -0.53 10.53
CA ASP A 116 8.35 -1.18 10.54
C ASP A 116 9.46 -0.20 10.12
N SER A 117 10.50 -0.10 10.96
CA SER A 117 11.68 0.74 10.76
C SER A 117 12.98 -0.08 10.72
N GLY A 118 12.88 -1.42 10.67
CA GLY A 118 14.01 -2.33 10.60
C GLY A 118 14.72 -2.31 9.25
N SER A 119 15.64 -3.27 9.07
CA SER A 119 16.25 -3.53 7.76
C SER A 119 15.29 -4.33 6.88
N THR A 120 14.55 -3.62 6.04
CA THR A 120 13.57 -4.17 5.08
C THR A 120 14.17 -4.30 3.68
N LEU A 121 13.33 -4.34 2.63
CA LEU A 121 13.74 -4.56 1.24
C LEU A 121 13.16 -3.52 0.28
N THR A 122 13.97 -3.06 -0.67
CA THR A 122 13.50 -2.38 -1.89
C THR A 122 12.60 -3.31 -2.71
N LEU A 123 11.90 -2.78 -3.73
CA LEU A 123 11.08 -3.62 -4.60
C LEU A 123 11.93 -4.70 -5.30
N ALA A 124 13.17 -4.37 -5.66
CA ALA A 124 14.15 -5.29 -6.26
C ALA A 124 14.94 -6.11 -5.22
N GLY A 125 14.48 -6.20 -3.97
CA GLY A 125 15.05 -7.08 -2.93
C GLY A 125 16.39 -6.65 -2.32
N ASN A 126 16.90 -5.46 -2.62
CA ASN A 126 18.05 -4.89 -1.91
C ASN A 126 17.67 -4.43 -0.50
N SER A 127 18.58 -4.51 0.47
CA SER A 127 18.34 -4.02 1.84
C SER A 127 18.10 -2.50 1.85
N VAL A 128 17.09 -2.07 2.60
CA VAL A 128 16.75 -0.66 2.84
C VAL A 128 16.09 -0.49 4.21
N THR A 129 16.26 0.68 4.84
CA THR A 129 15.50 1.00 6.06
C THR A 129 14.01 1.07 5.75
N GLY A 130 13.18 0.42 6.58
CA GLY A 130 11.73 0.53 6.49
C GLY A 130 11.25 1.96 6.72
N ALA A 131 10.08 2.30 6.18
CA ALA A 131 9.52 3.64 6.23
C ALA A 131 9.26 4.14 7.67
N GLY A 132 9.09 3.23 8.63
CA GLY A 132 8.78 3.56 10.03
C GLY A 132 7.39 4.20 10.21
N THR A 133 6.53 4.10 9.21
CA THR A 133 5.19 4.71 9.19
C THR A 133 4.18 3.81 8.48
N LEU A 134 2.92 3.89 8.91
CA LEU A 134 1.75 3.32 8.22
C LEU A 134 1.05 4.34 7.31
N GLN A 135 1.62 5.53 7.14
CA GLN A 135 1.06 6.61 6.34
C GLN A 135 2.05 7.13 5.31
N PHE A 136 1.55 7.32 4.08
CA PHE A 136 2.24 8.01 3.00
C PHE A 136 1.47 9.27 2.63
N ILE A 137 2.17 10.40 2.47
CA ILE A 137 1.57 11.69 2.13
C ILE A 137 2.13 12.16 0.78
N ASP A 138 1.23 12.39 -0.17
CA ASP A 138 1.53 12.90 -1.51
C ASP A 138 0.73 14.17 -1.80
N GLY A 139 1.35 15.32 -1.53
CA GLY A 139 0.69 16.62 -1.64
C GLY A 139 -0.54 16.69 -0.73
N PHE A 140 -1.73 16.64 -1.34
CA PHE A 140 -3.01 16.68 -0.63
C PHE A 140 -3.63 15.30 -0.39
N THR A 141 -2.99 14.21 -0.81
CA THR A 141 -3.50 12.86 -0.59
C THR A 141 -2.74 12.21 0.56
N THR A 142 -3.47 11.72 1.57
CA THR A 142 -2.93 10.86 2.61
C THR A 142 -3.40 9.44 2.38
N VAL A 143 -2.47 8.49 2.30
CA VAL A 143 -2.72 7.06 2.20
C VAL A 143 -2.35 6.43 3.54
N THR A 144 -3.27 5.73 4.17
CA THR A 144 -3.04 5.03 5.45
C THR A 144 -3.25 3.54 5.26
N LEU A 145 -2.25 2.73 5.61
CA LEU A 145 -2.40 1.29 5.75
C LEU A 145 -3.14 1.00 7.06
N THR A 146 -4.32 0.43 6.96
CA THR A 146 -5.20 0.17 8.12
C THR A 146 -5.30 -1.30 8.50
N SER A 147 -4.97 -2.20 7.56
CA SER A 147 -4.91 -3.64 7.81
C SER A 147 -3.83 -4.28 6.93
N TYR A 148 -3.19 -5.33 7.45
CA TYR A 148 -2.33 -6.23 6.68
C TYR A 148 -2.32 -7.61 7.34
N THR A 149 -2.54 -8.65 6.55
CA THR A 149 -2.40 -10.05 6.91
C THR A 149 -1.65 -10.79 5.81
N PHE A 150 -0.86 -11.79 6.19
CA PHE A 150 -0.25 -12.74 5.26
C PHE A 150 0.02 -14.04 6.02
N SER A 151 -0.33 -15.17 5.43
CA SER A 151 -0.21 -16.48 6.06
C SER A 151 -0.23 -17.60 5.03
N ASP A 152 0.22 -18.77 5.42
CA ASP A 152 -0.06 -20.03 4.74
C ASP A 152 -1.53 -20.41 4.95
N VAL A 153 -2.41 -19.95 4.07
CA VAL A 153 -3.83 -20.30 4.14
C VAL A 153 -3.99 -21.76 3.74
N ALA A 154 -4.49 -22.59 4.65
CA ALA A 154 -4.78 -23.99 4.34
C ALA A 154 -5.80 -24.09 3.19
N ALA A 155 -5.42 -24.82 2.13
CA ALA A 155 -6.26 -25.19 0.99
C ALA A 155 -6.59 -24.08 -0.04
N LEU A 156 -5.64 -23.20 -0.37
CA LEU A 156 -5.74 -22.29 -1.51
C LEU A 156 -4.66 -22.59 -2.57
N ASP A 157 -5.04 -22.70 -3.83
CA ASP A 157 -4.16 -22.90 -5.00
C ASP A 157 -4.76 -22.11 -6.17
N ARG A 158 -4.36 -20.84 -6.28
CA ARG A 158 -4.81 -19.84 -7.27
C ARG A 158 -3.68 -19.39 -8.17
N VAL A 159 -2.45 -19.37 -7.67
CA VAL A 159 -1.28 -18.86 -8.39
C VAL A 159 -0.17 -19.91 -8.47
N SER A 160 0.88 -19.55 -9.18
CA SER A 160 2.14 -20.26 -9.26
C SER A 160 3.25 -19.20 -9.21
N PRO A 161 4.53 -19.54 -9.15
CA PRO A 161 5.54 -18.54 -8.79
C PRO A 161 5.69 -17.39 -9.80
N PHE A 162 5.26 -17.66 -11.04
CA PHE A 162 5.43 -16.79 -12.19
C PHE A 162 4.16 -16.72 -13.07
N SER A 163 3.00 -17.14 -12.54
CA SER A 163 1.70 -17.00 -13.23
C SER A 163 0.52 -16.96 -12.26
N THR A 164 -0.55 -16.27 -12.65
CA THR A 164 -1.87 -16.29 -11.98
C THR A 164 -2.67 -17.56 -12.32
N SER A 165 -2.00 -18.70 -12.39
CA SER A 165 -2.59 -20.01 -12.66
C SER A 165 -2.17 -20.99 -11.57
N PRO A 166 -3.08 -21.83 -11.08
CA PRO A 166 -2.78 -22.86 -10.08
C PRO A 166 -1.67 -23.81 -10.53
N ASN A 167 -0.89 -24.34 -9.59
CA ASN A 167 0.17 -25.32 -9.87
C ASN A 167 0.17 -26.53 -8.94
N THR A 168 -0.90 -26.77 -8.18
CA THR A 168 -1.04 -27.84 -7.18
C THR A 168 -0.20 -27.68 -5.91
N ILE A 169 0.50 -26.55 -5.77
CA ILE A 169 1.17 -26.12 -4.54
C ILE A 169 0.22 -25.14 -3.84
N LEU A 170 0.18 -25.21 -2.50
CA LEU A 170 -0.67 -24.30 -1.74
C LEU A 170 -0.04 -22.91 -1.65
N ASP A 171 -0.84 -21.89 -1.93
CA ASP A 171 -0.46 -20.49 -1.89
C ASP A 171 -0.33 -19.97 -0.47
N PHE A 172 0.57 -19.01 -0.29
CA PHE A 172 0.48 -18.03 0.77
C PHE A 172 -0.50 -16.95 0.35
N ALA A 173 -1.37 -16.55 1.27
CA ALA A 173 -2.39 -15.56 0.98
C ALA A 173 -2.63 -14.62 2.16
N GLY A 174 -3.13 -13.45 1.81
CA GLY A 174 -3.47 -12.43 2.78
C GLY A 174 -4.18 -11.26 2.13
N SER A 175 -4.22 -10.14 2.84
CA SER A 175 -4.79 -8.91 2.32
C SER A 175 -4.16 -7.70 2.98
N PHE A 176 -4.28 -6.55 2.32
CA PHE A 176 -4.00 -5.25 2.94
C PHE A 176 -5.08 -4.23 2.55
N THR A 177 -5.34 -3.28 3.46
CA THR A 177 -6.34 -2.23 3.26
C THR A 177 -5.72 -0.85 3.35
N LEU A 178 -5.96 -0.02 2.33
CA LEU A 178 -5.58 1.38 2.29
C LEU A 178 -6.81 2.27 2.49
N ASP A 179 -6.74 3.20 3.43
CA ASP A 179 -7.68 4.33 3.54
C ASP A 179 -7.03 5.58 2.93
N VAL A 180 -7.65 6.12 1.90
CA VAL A 180 -7.13 7.23 1.10
C VAL A 180 -8.01 8.45 1.31
N VAL A 181 -7.43 9.52 1.84
CA VAL A 181 -8.15 10.76 2.15
C VAL A 181 -7.54 11.91 1.36
N ALA A 182 -8.39 12.67 0.66
CA ALA A 182 -8.01 13.99 0.16
C ALA A 182 -8.09 15.01 1.31
N THR A 183 -6.96 15.60 1.66
CA THR A 183 -6.91 16.75 2.57
C THR A 183 -7.42 18.01 1.84
N PRO A 184 -8.46 18.70 2.36
CA PRO A 184 -8.97 19.91 1.71
C PRO A 184 -7.92 21.02 1.67
N GLU A 185 -7.83 21.75 0.56
CA GLU A 185 -6.97 22.93 0.49
C GLU A 185 -7.44 24.00 1.50
N PRO A 186 -6.54 24.61 2.30
CA PRO A 186 -6.89 25.67 3.25
C PRO A 186 -7.63 26.86 2.63
N ALA A 187 -7.42 27.12 1.34
CA ALA A 187 -8.05 28.22 0.61
C ALA A 187 -9.58 28.10 0.54
N SER A 188 -10.12 26.87 0.44
CA SER A 188 -11.57 26.63 0.37
C SER A 188 -12.26 26.96 1.70
N ALA A 189 -11.60 26.71 2.83
CA ALA A 189 -12.09 27.09 4.15
C ALA A 189 -12.00 28.62 4.37
N ALA A 190 -10.91 29.26 3.90
CA ALA A 190 -10.73 30.70 4.00
C ALA A 190 -11.75 31.50 3.16
N LEU A 191 -12.12 31.03 1.96
CA LEU A 191 -13.13 31.66 1.10
C LEU A 191 -14.55 31.55 1.67
N LEU A 192 -14.91 30.42 2.29
CA LEU A 192 -16.17 30.26 3.03
C LEU A 192 -16.21 31.14 4.28
N GLY A 193 -15.10 31.27 5.01
CA GLY A 193 -14.99 32.18 6.16
C GLY A 193 -15.14 33.66 5.76
N ALA A 194 -14.49 34.07 4.67
CA ALA A 194 -14.54 35.46 4.20
C ALA A 194 -15.96 35.87 3.75
N SER A 195 -16.69 35.00 3.05
CA SER A 195 -18.05 35.29 2.56
C SER A 195 -19.06 35.51 3.69
N LEU A 196 -18.94 34.78 4.81
CA LEU A 196 -19.78 34.98 6.00
C LEU A 196 -19.50 36.32 6.70
N VAL A 197 -18.23 36.73 6.77
CA VAL A 197 -17.83 38.03 7.34
C VAL A 197 -18.33 39.19 6.47
N PHE A 198 -18.23 39.08 5.14
CA PHE A 198 -18.77 40.09 4.23
C PHE A 198 -20.30 40.20 4.30
N LEU A 199 -21.04 39.09 4.43
CA LEU A 199 -22.50 39.13 4.62
C LEU A 199 -22.90 39.78 5.95
N ALA A 200 -22.19 39.50 7.03
CA ALA A 200 -22.44 40.09 8.35
C ALA A 200 -22.15 41.60 8.35
N ALA A 201 -21.06 42.03 7.70
CA ALA A 201 -20.71 43.43 7.55
C ALA A 201 -21.71 44.20 6.66
N TYR A 202 -22.22 43.56 5.59
CA TYR A 202 -23.22 44.16 4.70
C TYR A 202 -24.59 44.35 5.39
N ARG A 203 -25.03 43.39 6.22
CA ARG A 203 -26.29 43.51 6.97
C ARG A 203 -26.28 44.61 8.04
N ARG A 204 -25.16 44.80 8.75
CA ARG A 204 -25.01 45.89 9.73
C ARG A 204 -25.08 47.29 9.11
N ARG A 205 -24.59 47.46 7.88
CA ARG A 205 -24.65 48.75 7.17
C ARG A 205 -26.06 49.16 6.75
N ARG A 206 -26.97 48.19 6.56
CA ARG A 206 -28.32 48.44 6.04
C ARG A 206 -29.38 48.68 7.12
N SER A 207 -29.07 48.40 8.38
CA SER A 207 -29.99 48.55 9.52
C SER A 207 -29.74 49.83 10.33
N GLY A 208 -28.84 50.71 9.86
CA GLY A 208 -28.52 52.01 10.47
C GLY A 208 -28.91 53.22 9.61
N SER A 209 -29.90 53.10 8.72
CA SER A 209 -30.51 54.19 7.95
C SER A 209 -32.02 54.11 8.09
#